data_AF-A0A4R9J9P1-F1
#
_entry.id   AF-A0A4R9J9P1-F1
#
_cell.length_a   1.000
_cell.length_b   1.000
_cell.length_c   1.000
_cell.angle_alpha   90.00
_cell.angle_beta   90.00
_cell.angle_gamma   90.00
#
_symmetry.space_group_name_H-M   'P 1'
#
loop_
_entity.id
_entity.type
_entity.pdbx_description
1 polymer ?
#
loop_
_entity_poly.entity_id
_entity_poly.type
_entity_poly.pdbx_seq_one_letter_code
_entity_poly.pdbx_strand_id
1 'polypeptide(L)'
;MGISYRKSMKAGPFRINFSKSGVGLSTGIKGLRVGVNAKGKAYVGGGVAGFQYRQNLGSSVKGGSIPIDDTSVEFPVEQATKQTTILEQFLFMSGIVGIVLLSIFLGWTGFAISIGLIFAALYILNARVTAISFLDKHISDPLDESKLNALKERIHKIKSFSKYPDEIFQHYLITHVKNSFNDRKLSNEEKLLLLEFKNNLSSEAFENAIMSGFAAILLEAVEDEDFSEDEKNFLNEFIELVQLQNGIKEMLDELINYFSQIENLRNAEAIENITPSVSVGDGNEIFYYETKATIQKSKNISEEGTILISDKNLHIYTGGHTKVKITEIMEMSCDRIALGSLFITVRNRKTPLQIKCDDTLIALEFLRKMKSWSER
;
A
#
# COMPACT_ATOMS: atom_id res chain seq x y z
N MET A 1 1.06 23.34 -15.81
CA MET A 1 1.91 23.30 -14.60
C MET A 1 1.13 22.56 -13.51
N GLY A 2 1.16 21.23 -13.51
CA GLY A 2 0.42 20.41 -12.55
C GLY A 2 1.25 20.17 -11.29
N ILE A 3 0.72 20.56 -10.13
CA ILE A 3 1.30 20.18 -8.83
C ILE A 3 1.01 18.69 -8.65
N SER A 4 2.01 17.82 -8.85
CA SER A 4 1.87 16.39 -8.55
C SER A 4 2.27 16.13 -7.10
N TYR A 5 1.31 15.79 -6.25
CA TYR A 5 1.57 15.31 -4.89
C TYR A 5 1.79 13.80 -4.94
N ARG A 6 3.05 13.35 -4.88
CA ARG A 6 3.39 11.94 -4.68
C ARG A 6 3.61 11.72 -3.19
N LYS A 7 2.71 10.99 -2.53
CA LYS A 7 2.92 10.58 -1.14
C LYS A 7 3.71 9.28 -1.15
N SER A 8 4.88 9.26 -0.52
CA SER A 8 5.57 8.02 -0.18
C SER A 8 5.72 7.96 1.32
N MET A 9 5.15 6.93 1.95
CA MET A 9 5.26 6.67 3.37
C MET A 9 6.34 5.60 3.57
N LYS A 10 7.16 5.72 4.61
CA LYS A 10 8.04 4.64 5.03
C LYS A 10 7.40 3.93 6.23
N ALA A 11 7.79 2.69 6.45
CA ALA A 11 7.34 1.82 7.53
C ALA A 11 8.49 0.90 7.89
N GLY A 12 9.49 1.41 8.62
CA GLY A 12 10.75 0.70 8.84
C GLY A 12 11.45 0.35 7.51
N PRO A 13 11.78 -0.93 7.23
CA PRO A 13 12.38 -1.35 5.96
C PRO A 13 11.41 -1.20 4.77
N PHE A 14 10.11 -1.07 5.04
CA PHE A 14 9.08 -0.94 4.02
C PHE A 14 8.88 0.50 3.55
N ARG A 15 8.46 0.65 2.31
CA ARG A 15 8.09 1.91 1.68
C ARG A 15 6.84 1.71 0.84
N ILE A 16 5.81 2.46 1.20
CA ILE A 16 4.53 2.52 0.52
C ILE A 16 4.53 3.76 -0.38
N ASN A 17 4.44 3.57 -1.69
CA ASN A 17 4.36 4.63 -2.68
C ASN A 17 2.92 4.76 -3.17
N PHE A 18 2.27 5.88 -2.89
CA PHE A 18 0.95 6.20 -3.39
C PHE A 18 1.08 6.91 -4.73
N SER A 19 0.39 6.39 -5.73
CA SER A 19 0.31 6.98 -7.06
C SER A 19 -1.15 7.01 -7.52
N LYS A 20 -1.43 7.73 -8.62
CA LYS A 20 -2.77 7.72 -9.22
C LYS A 20 -3.18 6.33 -9.76
N SER A 21 -2.23 5.45 -10.07
CA SER A 21 -2.52 4.10 -10.59
C SER A 21 -2.64 3.03 -9.50
N GLY A 22 -2.55 3.42 -8.21
CA GLY A 22 -2.59 2.48 -7.09
C GLY A 22 -1.40 2.62 -6.14
N VAL A 23 -1.26 1.63 -5.26
CA VAL A 23 -0.24 1.59 -4.20
C VAL A 23 0.88 0.64 -4.60
N GLY A 24 2.12 1.11 -4.52
CA GLY A 24 3.30 0.26 -4.62
C GLY A 24 3.90 0.03 -3.24
N LEU A 25 4.33 -1.19 -2.95
CA LEU A 25 5.02 -1.55 -1.71
C LEU A 25 6.44 -1.97 -2.05
N SER A 26 7.43 -1.59 -1.25
CA SER A 26 8.80 -2.06 -1.43
C SER A 26 9.46 -2.25 -0.07
N THR A 27 10.35 -3.22 0.03
CA THR A 27 11.17 -3.50 1.20
C THR A 27 12.66 -3.39 0.84
N GLY A 28 13.52 -3.21 1.83
CA GLY A 28 14.96 -3.29 1.69
C GLY A 28 15.75 -2.01 2.01
N ILE A 29 17.05 -2.18 2.04
CA ILE A 29 18.03 -1.19 2.53
C ILE A 29 18.24 0.00 1.59
N LYS A 30 18.86 1.06 2.09
CA LYS A 30 19.23 2.23 1.26
C LYS A 30 20.19 1.81 0.16
N GLY A 31 19.71 1.86 -1.08
CA GLY A 31 20.51 1.56 -2.28
C GLY A 31 20.31 0.16 -2.86
N LEU A 32 19.50 -0.69 -2.22
CA LEU A 32 19.04 -1.95 -2.78
C LEU A 32 17.67 -2.31 -2.18
N ARG A 33 16.66 -2.36 -3.03
CA ARG A 33 15.27 -2.59 -2.65
C ARG A 33 14.61 -3.56 -3.60
N VAL A 34 13.71 -4.36 -3.06
CA VAL A 34 12.78 -5.17 -3.84
C VAL A 34 11.38 -4.64 -3.56
N GLY A 35 10.53 -4.58 -4.57
CA GLY A 35 9.19 -4.11 -4.34
C GLY A 35 8.27 -4.38 -5.49
N VAL A 36 7.00 -4.14 -5.26
CA VAL A 36 5.94 -4.20 -6.25
C VAL A 36 5.48 -2.79 -6.52
N ASN A 37 5.46 -2.41 -7.80
CA ASN A 37 4.96 -1.09 -8.17
C ASN A 37 3.42 -1.05 -8.10
N ALA A 38 2.84 0.14 -8.28
CA ALA A 38 1.38 0.33 -8.34
C ALA A 38 0.69 -0.36 -9.54
N LYS A 39 1.43 -1.17 -10.32
CA LYS A 39 0.92 -2.02 -11.40
C LYS A 39 1.14 -3.50 -11.12
N GLY A 40 1.54 -3.89 -9.90
CA GLY A 40 1.63 -5.29 -9.51
C GLY A 40 2.94 -5.94 -9.98
N LYS A 41 3.80 -5.20 -10.69
CA LYS A 41 5.08 -5.73 -11.16
C LYS A 41 6.12 -5.66 -10.06
N ALA A 42 6.60 -6.84 -9.66
CA ALA A 42 7.79 -6.96 -8.85
C ALA A 42 8.99 -6.32 -9.57
N TYR A 43 9.83 -5.63 -8.83
CA TYR A 43 11.01 -4.96 -9.31
C TYR A 43 12.12 -5.02 -8.27
N VAL A 44 13.36 -5.07 -8.76
CA VAL A 44 14.55 -4.80 -7.97
C VAL A 44 15.02 -3.40 -8.34
N GLY A 45 15.21 -2.55 -7.34
CA GLY A 45 15.71 -1.19 -7.48
C GLY A 45 16.98 -1.01 -6.66
N GLY A 46 18.11 -0.73 -7.29
CA GLY A 46 19.37 -0.43 -6.61
C GLY A 46 19.89 0.95 -7.00
N GLY A 47 20.64 1.63 -6.14
CA GLY A 47 21.22 2.92 -6.52
C GLY A 47 22.13 3.53 -5.47
N VAL A 48 23.31 3.98 -5.90
CA VAL A 48 24.34 4.58 -5.06
C VAL A 48 24.90 5.82 -5.77
N ALA A 49 25.15 6.89 -5.02
CA ALA A 49 25.83 8.10 -5.50
C ALA A 49 25.25 8.73 -6.78
N GLY A 50 23.92 8.76 -6.90
CA GLY A 50 23.21 9.36 -8.04
C GLY A 50 22.88 8.41 -9.18
N PHE A 51 23.46 7.20 -9.19
CA PHE A 51 23.08 6.14 -10.13
C PHE A 51 21.87 5.39 -9.61
N GLN A 52 20.86 5.20 -10.46
CA GLN A 52 19.64 4.45 -10.14
C GLN A 52 19.48 3.34 -11.18
N TYR A 53 19.32 2.12 -10.68
CA TYR A 53 19.03 0.91 -11.42
C TYR A 53 17.67 0.40 -10.98
N ARG A 54 16.79 0.09 -11.93
CA ARG A 54 15.50 -0.54 -11.65
C ARG A 54 15.21 -1.57 -12.72
N GLN A 55 14.98 -2.81 -12.30
CA GLN A 55 14.59 -3.90 -13.19
C GLN A 55 13.29 -4.51 -12.70
N ASN A 56 12.30 -4.61 -13.58
CA ASN A 56 11.08 -5.37 -13.29
C ASN A 56 11.40 -6.87 -13.40
N LEU A 57 11.08 -7.62 -12.35
CA LEU A 57 11.16 -9.07 -12.33
C LEU A 57 9.97 -9.61 -13.15
N GLY A 58 10.23 -10.46 -14.14
CA GLY A 58 9.19 -11.06 -15.01
C GLY A 58 9.11 -10.53 -16.44
N SER A 59 9.94 -9.54 -16.84
CA SER A 59 10.09 -9.18 -18.25
C SER A 59 11.17 -10.05 -18.89
N SER A 60 10.77 -11.01 -19.74
CA SER A 60 11.69 -11.81 -20.53
C SER A 60 12.64 -10.89 -21.31
N VAL A 61 13.94 -11.01 -21.04
CA VAL A 61 14.98 -10.13 -21.56
C VAL A 61 15.04 -10.26 -23.08
N LYS A 62 14.69 -9.19 -23.81
CA LYS A 62 15.27 -8.91 -25.12
C LYS A 62 15.97 -7.56 -25.06
N GLY A 63 17.23 -7.59 -25.44
CA GLY A 63 18.24 -6.60 -25.09
C GLY A 63 18.05 -5.22 -25.71
N GLY A 64 18.62 -4.26 -25.00
CA GLY A 64 19.33 -3.10 -25.56
C GLY A 64 18.49 -2.00 -26.18
N SER A 65 18.04 -1.05 -25.35
CA SER A 65 18.24 0.39 -25.59
C SER A 65 17.76 1.20 -24.39
N ILE A 66 18.66 1.96 -23.77
CA ILE A 66 18.33 3.14 -22.95
C ILE A 66 18.10 4.29 -23.95
N PRO A 67 16.96 5.00 -23.89
CA PRO A 67 16.95 6.28 -23.18
C PRO A 67 15.78 6.44 -22.19
N ILE A 68 16.14 7.10 -21.09
CA ILE A 68 15.25 7.76 -20.15
C ILE A 68 14.56 8.92 -20.90
N ASP A 69 13.23 8.87 -21.02
CA ASP A 69 12.39 10.06 -20.97
C ASP A 69 11.01 9.65 -20.45
N ASP A 70 10.79 9.83 -19.15
CA ASP A 70 9.51 9.64 -18.47
C ASP A 70 8.73 10.97 -18.59
N THR A 71 8.45 11.37 -19.83
CA THR A 71 7.50 12.45 -20.11
C THR A 71 6.12 11.92 -19.75
N SER A 72 5.70 12.27 -18.53
CA SER A 72 4.41 11.94 -17.95
C SER A 72 3.27 12.43 -18.85
N VAL A 73 2.63 11.50 -19.55
CA VAL A 73 1.32 11.74 -20.16
C VAL A 73 0.31 11.85 -19.03
N GLU A 74 -0.16 13.07 -18.78
CA GLU A 74 -1.28 13.36 -17.89
C GLU A 74 -2.55 12.66 -18.40
N PHE A 75 -3.07 11.71 -17.62
CA PHE A 75 -4.45 11.24 -17.77
C PHE A 75 -5.32 11.86 -16.67
N PRO A 76 -6.39 12.59 -17.04
CA PRO A 76 -7.32 13.18 -16.09
C PRO A 76 -8.31 12.11 -15.60
N VAL A 77 -7.98 11.42 -14.50
CA VAL A 77 -8.81 10.34 -13.92
C VAL A 77 -10.13 10.87 -13.33
N GLU A 78 -10.20 12.14 -12.92
CA GLU A 78 -11.42 12.70 -12.31
C GLU A 78 -12.39 13.34 -13.33
N GLN A 79 -11.94 13.58 -14.57
CA GLN A 79 -12.81 14.02 -15.65
C GLN A 79 -13.30 12.84 -16.50
N ALA A 80 -12.61 11.70 -16.50
CA ALA A 80 -12.95 10.55 -17.33
C ALA A 80 -14.30 9.91 -16.97
N THR A 81 -14.77 9.96 -15.72
CA THR A 81 -16.08 9.40 -15.32
C THR A 81 -17.25 10.36 -15.56
N LYS A 82 -17.01 11.68 -15.64
CA LYS A 82 -18.06 12.69 -15.92
C LYS A 82 -18.12 13.14 -17.38
N GLN A 83 -16.99 13.16 -18.11
CA GLN A 83 -16.97 13.49 -19.54
C GLN A 83 -17.40 12.34 -20.44
N THR A 84 -17.14 11.08 -20.05
CA THR A 84 -17.64 9.92 -20.79
C THR A 84 -19.16 9.92 -20.82
N THR A 85 -19.83 10.29 -19.73
CA THR A 85 -21.29 10.46 -19.72
C THR A 85 -21.81 11.52 -20.68
N ILE A 86 -21.13 12.67 -20.87
CA ILE A 86 -21.60 13.74 -21.77
C ILE A 86 -21.36 13.37 -23.24
N LEU A 87 -20.18 12.85 -23.59
CA LEU A 87 -19.86 12.46 -24.96
C LEU A 87 -20.66 11.22 -25.40
N GLU A 88 -20.87 10.24 -24.52
CA GLU A 88 -21.76 9.10 -24.80
C GLU A 88 -23.21 9.54 -24.92
N GLN A 89 -23.70 10.47 -24.09
CA GLN A 89 -25.03 11.06 -24.26
C GLN A 89 -25.13 11.82 -25.59
N PHE A 90 -24.10 12.56 -26.00
CA PHE A 90 -24.11 13.30 -27.27
C PHE A 90 -24.04 12.36 -28.48
N LEU A 91 -23.21 11.32 -28.43
CA LEU A 91 -23.14 10.27 -29.45
C LEU A 91 -24.47 9.50 -29.52
N PHE A 92 -25.10 9.20 -28.38
CA PHE A 92 -26.41 8.58 -28.31
C PHE A 92 -27.50 9.48 -28.93
N MET A 93 -27.50 10.78 -28.60
CA MET A 93 -28.42 11.76 -29.19
C MET A 93 -28.18 11.92 -30.71
N SER A 94 -26.92 11.95 -31.16
CA SER A 94 -26.60 11.99 -32.59
C SER A 94 -26.99 10.70 -33.32
N GLY A 95 -26.88 9.55 -32.65
CA GLY A 95 -27.36 8.26 -33.13
C GLY A 95 -28.87 8.25 -33.30
N ILE A 96 -29.63 8.77 -32.32
CA ILE A 96 -31.09 8.93 -32.41
C ILE A 96 -31.46 9.84 -33.59
N VAL A 97 -30.77 10.97 -33.76
CA VAL A 97 -31.03 11.89 -34.89
C VAL A 97 -30.73 11.21 -36.23
N GLY A 98 -29.62 10.46 -36.34
CA GLY A 98 -29.30 9.69 -37.54
C GLY A 98 -30.33 8.61 -37.86
N ILE A 99 -30.81 7.91 -36.82
CA ILE A 99 -31.85 6.88 -36.90
C ILE A 99 -33.21 7.47 -37.33
N VAL A 100 -33.56 8.67 -36.84
CA VAL A 100 -34.75 9.42 -37.26
C VAL A 100 -34.63 9.86 -38.71
N LEU A 101 -33.48 10.39 -39.14
CA LEU A 101 -33.25 10.79 -40.53
C LEU A 101 -33.27 9.59 -41.49
N LEU A 102 -32.70 8.45 -41.10
CA LEU A 102 -32.73 7.21 -41.89
C LEU A 102 -34.17 6.65 -42.02
N SER A 103 -34.98 6.79 -40.97
CA SER A 103 -36.38 6.33 -40.97
C SER A 103 -37.29 7.16 -41.88
N ILE A 104 -36.98 8.44 -42.09
CA ILE A 104 -37.69 9.29 -43.06
C ILE A 104 -37.42 8.81 -44.50
N PHE A 105 -36.22 8.29 -44.78
CA PHE A 105 -35.80 7.82 -46.11
C PHE A 105 -36.28 6.40 -46.45
N LEU A 106 -36.38 5.52 -45.45
CA LEU A 106 -36.75 4.10 -45.60
C LEU A 106 -38.25 3.81 -45.35
N GLY A 107 -39.03 4.82 -44.94
CA GLY A 107 -40.45 4.67 -44.63
C GLY A 107 -40.71 3.86 -43.34
N TRP A 108 -41.90 3.29 -43.24
CA TRP A 108 -42.39 2.62 -42.01
C TRP A 108 -41.51 1.45 -41.55
N THR A 109 -40.87 0.73 -42.49
CA THR A 109 -39.96 -0.38 -42.19
C THR A 109 -38.66 0.13 -41.54
N GLY A 110 -38.10 1.23 -42.03
CA GLY A 110 -36.95 1.90 -41.41
C GLY A 110 -37.29 2.40 -40.01
N PHE A 111 -38.47 2.99 -39.82
CA PHE A 111 -38.94 3.46 -38.52
C PHE A 111 -39.08 2.34 -37.47
N ALA A 112 -39.63 1.18 -37.86
CA ALA A 112 -39.75 0.04 -36.96
C ALA A 112 -38.38 -0.52 -36.51
N ILE A 113 -37.42 -0.63 -37.43
CA ILE A 113 -36.05 -1.08 -37.14
C ILE A 113 -35.34 -0.08 -36.22
N SER A 114 -35.48 1.21 -36.52
CA SER A 114 -34.97 2.33 -35.74
C SER A 114 -35.44 2.29 -34.28
N ILE A 115 -36.74 2.09 -34.06
CA ILE A 115 -37.32 1.93 -32.72
C ILE A 115 -36.76 0.69 -32.03
N GLY A 116 -36.67 -0.45 -32.74
CA GLY A 116 -36.11 -1.69 -32.20
C GLY A 116 -34.66 -1.52 -31.72
N LEU A 117 -33.82 -0.81 -32.49
CA LEU A 117 -32.44 -0.52 -32.12
C LEU A 117 -32.34 0.42 -30.90
N ILE A 118 -33.20 1.44 -30.81
CA ILE A 118 -33.25 2.33 -29.65
C ILE A 118 -33.65 1.55 -28.39
N PHE A 119 -34.69 0.71 -28.46
CA PHE A 119 -35.10 -0.13 -27.33
C PHE A 119 -34.00 -1.13 -26.92
N ALA A 120 -33.32 -1.75 -27.88
CA ALA A 120 -32.18 -2.63 -27.60
C ALA A 120 -31.03 -1.86 -26.91
N ALA A 121 -30.71 -0.65 -27.37
CA ALA A 121 -29.68 0.19 -26.77
C ALA A 121 -30.05 0.65 -25.36
N LEU A 122 -31.31 1.06 -25.13
CA LEU A 122 -31.83 1.42 -23.81
C LEU A 122 -31.82 0.21 -22.86
N TYR A 123 -32.17 -0.98 -23.34
CA TYR A 123 -32.10 -2.21 -22.56
C TYR A 123 -30.66 -2.51 -22.10
N ILE A 124 -29.68 -2.39 -23.01
CA ILE A 124 -28.25 -2.59 -22.69
C ILE A 124 -27.76 -1.53 -21.69
N LEU A 125 -28.11 -0.26 -21.89
CA LEU A 125 -27.76 0.84 -20.97
C LEU A 125 -28.35 0.61 -19.57
N ASN A 126 -29.62 0.22 -19.48
CA ASN A 126 -30.28 -0.05 -18.21
C ASN A 126 -29.63 -1.26 -17.50
N ALA A 127 -29.31 -2.33 -18.25
CA ALA A 127 -28.61 -3.49 -17.69
C ALA A 127 -27.22 -3.12 -17.14
N ARG A 128 -26.48 -2.24 -17.82
CA ARG A 128 -25.18 -1.72 -17.36
C ARG A 128 -25.32 -0.94 -16.05
N VAL A 129 -26.20 0.06 -16.02
CA VAL A 129 -26.40 0.92 -14.84
C VAL A 129 -26.88 0.09 -13.65
N THR A 130 -27.80 -0.85 -13.88
CA THR A 130 -28.32 -1.74 -12.83
C THR A 130 -27.24 -2.69 -12.29
N ALA A 131 -26.33 -3.17 -13.14
CA ALA A 131 -25.23 -4.03 -12.71
C ALA A 131 -24.25 -3.29 -11.79
N ILE A 132 -23.82 -2.08 -12.18
CA ILE A 132 -22.85 -1.27 -11.42
C ILE A 132 -23.47 -0.73 -10.12
N SER A 133 -24.68 -0.15 -10.19
CA SER A 133 -25.34 0.44 -9.00
C SER A 133 -25.60 -0.56 -7.88
N PHE A 134 -25.76 -1.85 -8.20
CA PHE A 134 -25.86 -2.89 -7.18
C PHE A 134 -24.54 -3.19 -6.50
N LEU A 135 -23.43 -3.20 -7.25
CA LEU A 135 -22.11 -3.37 -6.65
C LEU A 135 -21.88 -2.27 -5.62
N ASP A 136 -22.10 -1.01 -6.00
CA ASP A 136 -21.94 0.13 -5.09
C ASP A 136 -22.88 0.06 -3.88
N LYS A 137 -24.13 -0.36 -4.09
CA LYS A 137 -25.13 -0.45 -3.00
C LYS A 137 -24.79 -1.54 -1.98
N HIS A 138 -24.14 -2.63 -2.41
CA HIS A 138 -23.86 -3.80 -1.59
C HIS A 138 -22.35 -4.03 -1.37
N ILE A 139 -21.53 -2.99 -1.55
CA ILE A 139 -20.07 -3.13 -1.40
C ILE A 139 -19.64 -3.28 0.05
N SER A 140 -20.36 -2.68 0.98
CA SER A 140 -20.07 -2.68 2.42
C SER A 140 -20.93 -3.66 3.21
N ASP A 141 -21.83 -4.37 2.53
CA ASP A 141 -22.73 -5.33 3.14
C ASP A 141 -21.97 -6.62 3.47
N PRO A 142 -22.21 -7.25 4.65
CA PRO A 142 -21.73 -8.59 4.92
C PRO A 142 -22.17 -9.55 3.80
N LEU A 143 -21.25 -10.38 3.33
CA LEU A 143 -21.53 -11.38 2.30
C LEU A 143 -22.27 -12.57 2.91
N ASP A 144 -23.46 -12.83 2.39
CA ASP A 144 -24.16 -14.11 2.55
C ASP A 144 -24.20 -14.86 1.21
N GLU A 145 -24.62 -16.12 1.23
CA GLU A 145 -24.69 -16.97 0.04
C GLU A 145 -25.57 -16.38 -1.08
N SER A 146 -26.66 -15.70 -0.72
CA SER A 146 -27.57 -15.06 -1.68
C SER A 146 -26.89 -13.89 -2.39
N LYS A 147 -26.20 -13.03 -1.64
CA LYS A 147 -25.44 -11.89 -2.17
C LYS A 147 -24.26 -12.35 -3.02
N LEU A 148 -23.56 -13.40 -2.61
CA LEU A 148 -22.47 -14.00 -3.40
C LEU A 148 -22.96 -14.48 -4.76
N ASN A 149 -24.09 -15.18 -4.81
CA ASN A 149 -24.66 -15.66 -6.06
C ASN A 149 -25.12 -14.50 -6.96
N ALA A 150 -25.74 -13.47 -6.37
CA ALA A 150 -26.11 -12.26 -7.11
C ALA A 150 -24.90 -11.50 -7.67
N LEU A 151 -23.78 -11.48 -6.92
CA LEU A 151 -22.51 -10.92 -7.37
C LEU A 151 -21.93 -11.68 -8.56
N LYS A 152 -21.86 -13.01 -8.48
CA LYS A 152 -21.35 -13.88 -9.54
C LYS A 152 -22.09 -13.65 -10.87
N GLU A 153 -23.41 -13.58 -10.83
CA GLU A 153 -24.22 -13.33 -12.03
C GLU A 153 -23.90 -11.95 -12.65
N ARG A 154 -23.64 -10.94 -11.82
CA ARG A 154 -23.35 -9.56 -12.25
C ARG A 154 -21.92 -9.39 -12.75
N ILE A 155 -20.94 -10.10 -12.17
CA ILE A 155 -19.55 -10.14 -12.67
C ILE A 155 -19.53 -10.55 -14.15
N HIS A 156 -20.29 -11.58 -14.50
CA HIS A 156 -20.39 -12.02 -15.90
C HIS A 156 -20.97 -10.93 -16.82
N LYS A 157 -22.02 -10.24 -16.39
CA LYS A 157 -22.64 -9.13 -17.14
C LYS A 157 -21.70 -7.91 -17.27
N ILE A 158 -20.93 -7.60 -16.24
CA ILE A 158 -20.00 -6.45 -16.27
C ILE A 158 -18.88 -6.70 -17.28
N LYS A 159 -18.36 -7.93 -17.35
CA LYS A 159 -17.37 -8.31 -18.37
C LYS A 159 -17.85 -8.11 -19.80
N SER A 160 -19.13 -8.41 -20.09
CA SER A 160 -19.65 -8.30 -21.45
C SER A 160 -19.90 -6.86 -21.91
N PHE A 161 -19.97 -5.89 -20.99
CA PHE A 161 -20.44 -4.55 -21.30
C PHE A 161 -19.51 -3.41 -20.87
N SER A 162 -18.66 -3.61 -19.87
CA SER A 162 -17.73 -2.59 -19.40
C SER A 162 -16.50 -2.51 -20.30
N LYS A 163 -16.04 -1.29 -20.57
CA LYS A 163 -14.74 -1.03 -21.20
C LYS A 163 -13.57 -1.28 -20.23
N TYR A 164 -13.82 -1.18 -18.93
CA TYR A 164 -12.83 -1.32 -17.85
C TYR A 164 -13.38 -2.22 -16.74
N PRO A 165 -13.65 -3.51 -17.01
CA PRO A 165 -14.21 -4.44 -16.01
C PRO A 165 -13.23 -4.67 -14.85
N ASP A 166 -11.93 -4.69 -15.14
CA ASP A 166 -10.88 -4.91 -14.16
C ASP A 166 -10.87 -3.81 -13.09
N GLU A 167 -10.97 -2.53 -13.45
CA GLU A 167 -10.97 -1.41 -12.50
C GLU A 167 -12.16 -1.47 -11.53
N ILE A 168 -13.34 -1.86 -12.03
CA ILE A 168 -14.56 -2.01 -11.21
C ILE A 168 -14.39 -3.15 -10.20
N PHE A 169 -13.88 -4.29 -10.67
CA PHE A 169 -13.63 -5.46 -9.82
C PHE A 169 -12.52 -5.21 -8.80
N GLN A 170 -11.47 -4.47 -9.15
CA GLN A 170 -10.42 -4.08 -8.23
C GLN A 170 -10.96 -3.27 -7.04
N HIS A 171 -11.81 -2.27 -7.32
CA HIS A 171 -12.42 -1.45 -6.27
C HIS A 171 -13.24 -2.29 -5.28
N TYR A 172 -14.01 -3.25 -5.81
CA TYR A 172 -14.82 -4.16 -5.01
C TYR A 172 -13.95 -5.12 -4.18
N LEU A 173 -12.93 -5.71 -4.81
CA LEU A 173 -11.99 -6.63 -4.16
C LEU A 173 -11.27 -5.95 -2.98
N ILE A 174 -10.75 -4.74 -3.19
CA ILE A 174 -10.06 -3.97 -2.15
C ILE A 174 -10.98 -3.72 -0.95
N THR A 175 -12.25 -3.37 -1.20
CA THR A 175 -13.20 -3.06 -0.13
C THR A 175 -13.52 -4.29 0.70
N HIS A 176 -13.75 -5.45 0.07
CA HIS A 176 -13.99 -6.70 0.81
C HIS A 176 -12.77 -7.15 1.58
N VAL A 177 -11.59 -7.14 0.96
CA VAL A 177 -10.33 -7.47 1.68
C VAL A 177 -10.14 -6.59 2.91
N LYS A 178 -10.45 -5.29 2.80
CA LYS A 178 -10.39 -4.38 3.94
C LYS A 178 -11.43 -4.73 5.02
N ASN A 179 -12.68 -4.97 4.64
CA ASN A 179 -13.73 -5.32 5.61
C ASN A 179 -13.39 -6.64 6.33
N SER A 180 -12.97 -7.67 5.60
CA SER A 180 -12.58 -8.96 6.19
C SER A 180 -11.40 -8.83 7.16
N PHE A 181 -10.44 -7.95 6.84
CA PHE A 181 -9.33 -7.64 7.74
C PHE A 181 -9.81 -6.98 9.03
N ASN A 182 -10.70 -5.98 8.91
CA ASN A 182 -11.25 -5.27 10.07
C ASN A 182 -12.10 -6.20 10.95
N ASP A 183 -12.78 -7.17 10.34
CA ASP A 183 -13.52 -8.24 11.04
C ASP A 183 -12.60 -9.36 11.57
N ARG A 184 -11.30 -9.28 11.28
CA ARG A 184 -10.24 -10.22 11.68
C ARG A 184 -10.48 -11.66 11.22
N LYS A 185 -11.29 -11.84 10.19
CA LYS A 185 -11.74 -13.16 9.77
C LYS A 185 -12.09 -13.16 8.29
N LEU A 186 -11.66 -14.21 7.61
CA LEU A 186 -12.05 -14.46 6.23
C LEU A 186 -13.19 -15.50 6.22
N SER A 187 -14.41 -15.05 5.96
CA SER A 187 -15.59 -15.93 5.84
C SER A 187 -15.47 -16.86 4.62
N ASN A 188 -16.28 -17.93 4.60
CA ASN A 188 -16.28 -18.85 3.46
C ASN A 188 -16.76 -18.17 2.18
N GLU A 189 -17.71 -17.26 2.33
CA GLU A 189 -18.31 -16.48 1.25
C GLU A 189 -17.28 -15.51 0.64
N GLU A 190 -16.48 -14.83 1.47
CA GLU A 190 -15.39 -13.97 1.02
C GLU A 190 -14.27 -14.79 0.34
N LYS A 191 -13.92 -15.96 0.88
CA LYS A 191 -12.96 -16.87 0.22
C LYS A 191 -13.43 -17.25 -1.19
N LEU A 192 -14.71 -17.63 -1.33
CA LEU A 192 -15.29 -17.96 -2.62
C LEU A 192 -15.32 -16.75 -3.56
N LEU A 193 -15.59 -15.55 -3.04
CA LEU A 193 -15.56 -14.30 -3.80
C LEU A 193 -14.15 -13.98 -4.32
N LEU A 194 -13.12 -14.11 -3.47
CA LEU A 194 -11.72 -13.91 -3.85
C LEU A 194 -11.29 -14.84 -4.98
N LEU A 195 -11.68 -16.12 -4.91
CA LEU A 195 -11.43 -17.11 -5.97
C LEU A 195 -12.19 -16.78 -7.26
N GLU A 196 -13.44 -16.31 -7.15
CA GLU A 196 -14.21 -15.87 -8.30
C GLU A 196 -13.51 -14.68 -9.00
N PHE A 197 -13.07 -13.68 -8.23
CA PHE A 197 -12.33 -12.54 -8.76
C PHE A 197 -11.00 -12.95 -9.39
N LYS A 198 -10.23 -13.86 -8.76
CA LYS A 198 -8.99 -14.40 -9.32
C LYS A 198 -9.17 -15.00 -10.70
N ASN A 199 -10.26 -15.75 -10.91
CA ASN A 199 -10.58 -16.37 -12.19
C ASN A 199 -11.09 -15.38 -13.23
N ASN A 200 -11.58 -14.22 -12.79
CA ASN A 200 -12.26 -13.27 -13.65
C ASN A 200 -11.42 -12.03 -14.01
N LEU A 201 -10.50 -11.61 -13.15
CA LEU A 201 -9.58 -10.50 -13.40
C LEU A 201 -8.37 -10.96 -14.24
N SER A 202 -7.76 -10.03 -14.97
CA SER A 202 -6.40 -10.26 -15.46
C SER A 202 -5.44 -10.47 -14.29
N SER A 203 -4.39 -11.29 -14.46
CA SER A 203 -3.42 -11.57 -13.39
C SER A 203 -2.81 -10.28 -12.82
N GLU A 204 -2.49 -9.32 -13.68
CA GLU A 204 -1.99 -7.99 -13.28
C GLU A 204 -3.03 -7.22 -12.47
N ALA A 205 -4.31 -7.21 -12.90
CA ALA A 205 -5.35 -6.48 -12.19
C ALA A 205 -5.67 -7.10 -10.83
N PHE A 206 -5.69 -8.42 -10.74
CA PHE A 206 -5.92 -9.14 -9.50
C PHE A 206 -4.79 -8.87 -8.49
N GLU A 207 -3.52 -9.04 -8.89
CA GLU A 207 -2.37 -8.76 -8.04
C GLU A 207 -2.37 -7.30 -7.54
N ASN A 208 -2.75 -6.34 -8.39
CA ASN A 208 -2.86 -4.93 -8.01
C ASN A 208 -3.90 -4.67 -6.92
N ALA A 209 -5.09 -5.26 -7.03
CA ALA A 209 -6.12 -5.08 -6.03
C ALA A 209 -5.75 -5.76 -4.72
N ILE A 210 -5.14 -6.94 -4.79
CA ILE A 210 -4.62 -7.61 -3.60
C ILE A 210 -3.55 -6.75 -2.92
N MET A 211 -2.55 -6.25 -3.67
CA MET A 211 -1.51 -5.36 -3.13
C MET A 211 -2.08 -4.07 -2.54
N SER A 212 -3.13 -3.51 -3.13
CA SER A 212 -3.78 -2.30 -2.63
C SER A 212 -4.58 -2.57 -1.35
N GLY A 213 -5.25 -3.72 -1.27
CA GLY A 213 -5.91 -4.20 -0.05
C GLY A 213 -4.89 -4.42 1.07
N PHE A 214 -3.81 -5.16 0.80
CA PHE A 214 -2.71 -5.33 1.75
C PHE A 214 -2.09 -4.00 2.18
N ALA A 215 -1.86 -3.06 1.26
CA ALA A 215 -1.30 -1.78 1.63
C ALA A 215 -2.24 -0.97 2.53
N ALA A 216 -3.55 -1.10 2.37
CA ALA A 216 -4.53 -0.48 3.27
C ALA A 216 -4.46 -1.10 4.68
N ILE A 217 -4.42 -2.43 4.75
CA ILE A 217 -4.24 -3.20 5.98
C ILE A 217 -2.93 -2.80 6.69
N LEU A 218 -1.83 -2.71 5.94
CA LEU A 218 -0.53 -2.28 6.43
C LEU A 218 -0.57 -0.89 7.05
N LEU A 219 -1.30 0.03 6.44
CA LEU A 219 -1.43 1.39 6.96
C LEU A 219 -2.18 1.39 8.29
N GLU A 220 -3.23 0.58 8.40
CA GLU A 220 -4.04 0.43 9.62
C GLU A 220 -3.19 -0.17 10.76
N ALA A 221 -2.50 -1.29 10.50
CA ALA A 221 -1.56 -1.91 11.45
C ALA A 221 -0.41 -0.98 11.89
N VAL A 222 0.15 -0.22 10.94
CA VAL A 222 1.20 0.77 11.22
C VAL A 222 0.67 1.92 12.07
N GLU A 223 -0.55 2.39 11.82
CA GLU A 223 -1.17 3.49 12.56
C GLU A 223 -1.35 3.14 14.05
N ASP A 224 -1.67 1.88 14.34
CA ASP A 224 -1.89 1.40 15.70
C ASP A 224 -0.59 0.97 16.43
N GLU A 225 0.57 1.02 15.75
CA GLU A 225 1.86 0.50 16.24
C GLU A 225 1.76 -0.95 16.77
N ASP A 226 0.75 -1.71 16.35
CA ASP A 226 0.45 -3.05 16.85
C ASP A 226 0.00 -3.92 15.69
N PHE A 227 0.30 -5.21 15.82
CA PHE A 227 -0.12 -6.20 14.84
C PHE A 227 -0.51 -7.46 15.57
N SER A 228 -1.81 -7.56 15.84
CA SER A 228 -2.38 -8.62 16.66
C SER A 228 -2.25 -10.00 16.01
N GLU A 229 -2.29 -11.04 16.84
CA GLU A 229 -2.17 -12.42 16.35
C GLU A 229 -3.31 -12.78 15.38
N ASP A 230 -4.51 -12.23 15.59
CA ASP A 230 -5.65 -12.41 14.68
C ASP A 230 -5.35 -11.82 13.29
N GLU A 231 -4.71 -10.64 13.23
CA GLU A 231 -4.35 -9.98 11.98
C GLU A 231 -3.25 -10.73 11.23
N LYS A 232 -2.25 -11.28 11.95
CA LYS A 232 -1.23 -12.17 11.37
C LYS A 232 -1.87 -13.44 10.80
N ASN A 233 -2.77 -14.07 11.55
CA ASN A 233 -3.47 -15.27 11.12
C ASN A 233 -4.32 -15.00 9.87
N PHE A 234 -5.04 -13.87 9.86
CA PHE A 234 -5.77 -13.40 8.69
C PHE A 234 -4.85 -13.23 7.46
N LEU A 235 -3.70 -12.55 7.62
CA LEU A 235 -2.77 -12.35 6.51
C LEU A 235 -2.24 -13.70 5.99
N ASN A 236 -1.85 -14.61 6.88
CA ASN A 236 -1.36 -15.94 6.50
C ASN A 236 -2.42 -16.72 5.71
N GLU A 237 -3.65 -16.77 6.22
CA GLU A 237 -4.77 -17.43 5.56
C GLU A 237 -5.06 -16.81 4.18
N PHE A 238 -5.04 -15.48 4.10
CA PHE A 238 -5.27 -14.74 2.86
C PHE A 238 -4.15 -14.95 1.83
N ILE A 239 -2.87 -14.95 2.25
CA ILE A 239 -1.71 -15.23 1.39
C ILE A 239 -1.79 -16.63 0.80
N GLU A 240 -2.13 -17.63 1.62
CA GLU A 240 -2.29 -19.01 1.18
C GLU A 240 -3.41 -19.17 0.16
N LEU A 241 -4.56 -18.52 0.39
CA LEU A 241 -5.71 -18.58 -0.51
C LEU A 241 -5.40 -17.97 -1.88
N VAL A 242 -4.75 -16.80 -1.89
CA VAL A 242 -4.56 -16.00 -3.10
C VAL A 242 -3.45 -16.59 -4.00
N GLN A 243 -2.51 -17.35 -3.42
CA GLN A 243 -1.34 -17.93 -4.10
C GLN A 243 -0.53 -16.86 -4.84
N LEU A 244 -0.07 -15.87 -4.07
CA LEU A 244 0.67 -14.74 -4.60
C LEU A 244 2.01 -15.15 -5.20
N GLN A 245 2.54 -14.34 -6.13
CA GLN A 245 3.91 -14.51 -6.61
C GLN A 245 4.90 -14.48 -5.44
N ASN A 246 5.98 -15.26 -5.54
CA ASN A 246 6.97 -15.43 -4.45
C ASN A 246 7.45 -14.11 -3.84
N GLY A 247 7.70 -13.08 -4.67
CA GLY A 247 8.15 -11.77 -4.17
C GLY A 247 7.14 -11.02 -3.29
N ILE A 248 5.83 -11.22 -3.51
CA ILE A 248 4.79 -10.60 -2.66
C ILE A 248 4.71 -11.33 -1.33
N LYS A 249 4.75 -12.67 -1.37
CA LYS A 249 4.75 -13.51 -0.18
C LYS A 249 5.95 -13.19 0.72
N GLU A 250 7.16 -13.15 0.15
CA GLU A 250 8.39 -12.79 0.88
C GLU A 250 8.28 -11.42 1.57
N MET A 251 7.72 -10.42 0.88
CA MET A 251 7.52 -9.09 1.46
C MET A 251 6.53 -9.10 2.64
N LEU A 252 5.49 -9.93 2.58
CA LEU A 252 4.50 -10.05 3.66
C LEU A 252 5.08 -10.85 4.84
N ASP A 253 5.84 -11.92 4.56
CA ASP A 253 6.56 -12.69 5.58
C ASP A 253 7.57 -11.81 6.33
N GLU A 254 8.32 -10.95 5.61
CA GLU A 254 9.23 -9.97 6.23
C GLU A 254 8.47 -9.02 7.16
N LEU A 255 7.26 -8.61 6.79
CA LEU A 255 6.47 -7.68 7.58
C LEU A 255 5.92 -8.34 8.85
N ILE A 256 5.33 -9.53 8.72
CA ILE A 256 4.85 -10.33 9.85
C ILE A 256 6.01 -10.55 10.82
N ASN A 257 7.20 -10.89 10.31
CA ASN A 257 8.39 -11.04 11.11
C ASN A 257 8.81 -9.72 11.80
N TYR A 258 8.78 -8.60 11.09
CA TYR A 258 9.11 -7.28 11.65
C TYR A 258 8.21 -6.90 12.83
N PHE A 259 6.89 -7.04 12.71
CA PHE A 259 5.98 -6.77 13.82
C PHE A 259 6.06 -7.81 14.93
N SER A 260 6.30 -9.07 14.59
CA SER A 260 6.54 -10.12 15.61
C SER A 260 7.79 -9.84 16.43
N GLN A 261 8.85 -9.26 15.83
CA GLN A 261 10.03 -8.81 16.57
C GLN A 261 9.70 -7.69 17.56
N ILE A 262 8.88 -6.70 17.14
CA ILE A 262 8.41 -5.59 18.00
C ILE A 262 7.63 -6.16 19.20
N GLU A 263 6.69 -7.07 18.96
CA GLU A 263 5.90 -7.70 20.01
C GLU A 263 6.76 -8.55 20.96
N ASN A 264 7.66 -9.36 20.42
CA ASN A 264 8.61 -10.15 21.21
C ASN A 264 9.45 -9.25 22.12
N LEU A 265 9.93 -8.10 21.61
CA LEU A 265 10.67 -7.11 22.41
C LEU A 265 9.79 -6.50 23.53
N ARG A 266 8.53 -6.17 23.24
CA ARG A 266 7.57 -5.66 24.24
C ARG A 266 7.37 -6.66 25.37
N ASN A 267 7.24 -7.94 25.05
CA ASN A 267 6.92 -9.01 26.00
C ASN A 267 8.15 -9.66 26.66
N ALA A 268 9.35 -9.47 26.11
CA ALA A 268 10.57 -10.11 26.62
C ALA A 268 10.90 -9.74 28.07
N GLU A 269 11.14 -10.73 28.93
CA GLU A 269 11.61 -10.49 30.30
C GLU A 269 13.10 -10.13 30.33
N ALA A 270 13.87 -10.65 29.38
CA ALA A 270 15.29 -10.37 29.18
C ALA A 270 15.58 -10.17 27.69
N ILE A 271 16.55 -9.30 27.39
CA ILE A 271 16.97 -8.99 26.02
C ILE A 271 18.47 -9.27 25.92
N GLU A 272 18.89 -9.91 24.83
CA GLU A 272 20.31 -10.19 24.57
C GLU A 272 21.10 -8.89 24.40
N ASN A 273 22.29 -8.86 24.99
CA ASN A 273 23.20 -7.74 24.83
C ASN A 273 24.01 -7.88 23.53
N ILE A 274 24.50 -6.74 23.05
CA ILE A 274 25.35 -6.66 21.86
C ILE A 274 26.70 -6.05 22.24
N THR A 275 27.72 -6.41 21.47
CA THR A 275 28.99 -5.67 21.43
C THR A 275 28.90 -4.57 20.37
N PRO A 276 28.99 -3.28 20.74
CA PRO A 276 28.96 -2.17 19.79
C PRO A 276 30.03 -2.27 18.71
N SER A 277 29.70 -1.89 17.48
CA SER A 277 30.69 -1.79 16.39
C SER A 277 31.64 -0.59 16.53
N VAL A 278 31.24 0.41 17.31
CA VAL A 278 32.00 1.64 17.59
C VAL A 278 32.64 1.55 18.97
N SER A 279 33.91 1.98 19.10
CA SER A 279 34.57 2.11 20.40
C SER A 279 33.80 3.10 21.28
N VAL A 280 33.06 2.58 22.26
CA VAL A 280 32.42 3.38 23.29
C VAL A 280 33.42 3.53 24.45
N GLY A 281 33.71 4.76 24.88
CA GLY A 281 34.65 5.00 25.98
C GLY A 281 34.22 4.27 27.27
N ASP A 282 35.21 3.86 28.08
CA ASP A 282 35.14 2.99 29.27
C ASP A 282 33.99 3.30 30.25
N GLY A 283 32.77 2.92 29.88
CA GLY A 283 31.59 2.95 30.71
C GLY A 283 31.13 1.52 30.96
N ASN A 284 30.86 1.18 32.21
CA ASN A 284 30.22 -0.07 32.59
C ASN A 284 28.73 -0.02 32.17
N GLU A 285 28.48 -0.08 30.87
CA GLU A 285 27.17 -0.02 30.22
C GLU A 285 26.96 -1.27 29.38
N ILE A 286 25.73 -1.76 29.38
CA ILE A 286 25.33 -2.93 28.60
C ILE A 286 24.54 -2.42 27.41
N PHE A 287 24.98 -2.75 26.20
CA PHE A 287 24.35 -2.31 24.95
C PHE A 287 23.38 -3.38 24.46
N TYR A 288 22.27 -2.95 23.87
CA TYR A 288 21.21 -3.85 23.39
C TYR A 288 20.86 -3.65 21.92
N TYR A 289 21.11 -2.45 21.38
CA TYR A 289 20.71 -2.15 20.01
C TYR A 289 21.64 -1.15 19.35
N GLU A 290 21.95 -1.40 18.08
CA GLU A 290 22.78 -0.56 17.23
C GLU A 290 22.16 -0.45 15.84
N THR A 291 22.06 0.76 15.30
CA THR A 291 21.64 0.96 13.91
C THR A 291 22.26 2.22 13.32
N LYS A 292 22.44 2.20 11.99
CA LYS A 292 22.72 3.42 11.23
C LYS A 292 21.53 4.37 11.32
N ALA A 293 21.83 5.65 11.37
CA ALA A 293 20.83 6.70 11.48
C ALA A 293 21.26 7.99 10.76
N THR A 294 20.27 8.79 10.40
CA THR A 294 20.42 10.17 9.95
C THR A 294 19.77 11.07 10.99
N ILE A 295 20.54 11.98 11.57
CA ILE A 295 20.10 12.87 12.64
C ILE A 295 19.83 14.24 12.03
N GLN A 296 18.62 14.76 12.22
CA GLN A 296 18.29 16.10 11.77
C GLN A 296 18.74 17.14 12.82
N LYS A 297 19.71 17.99 12.46
CA LYS A 297 20.24 19.05 13.34
C LYS A 297 19.45 20.36 13.18
N SER A 298 18.99 20.65 11.97
CA SER A 298 18.16 21.82 11.64
C SER A 298 17.24 21.52 10.45
N LYS A 299 16.40 22.49 10.03
CA LYS A 299 15.44 22.32 8.93
C LYS A 299 16.06 21.78 7.64
N ASN A 300 17.33 22.14 7.35
CA ASN A 300 18.02 21.76 6.11
C ASN A 300 19.33 20.99 6.34
N ILE A 301 19.70 20.69 7.59
CA ILE A 301 20.98 20.05 7.92
C ILE A 301 20.70 18.70 8.56
N SER A 302 21.20 17.65 7.93
CA SER A 302 21.14 16.26 8.41
C SER A 302 22.54 15.67 8.39
N GLU A 303 22.86 14.87 9.39
CA GLU A 303 24.15 14.17 9.49
C GLU A 303 23.90 12.67 9.55
N GLU A 304 24.65 11.89 8.77
CA GLU A 304 24.67 10.43 8.90
C GLU A 304 25.54 10.01 10.09
N GLY A 305 25.18 8.88 10.69
CA GLY A 305 25.84 8.37 11.87
C GLY A 305 25.26 7.04 12.35
N THR A 306 25.55 6.69 13.60
CA THR A 306 25.10 5.47 14.27
C THR A 306 24.46 5.84 15.60
N ILE A 307 23.35 5.18 15.94
CA ILE A 307 22.79 5.21 17.28
C ILE A 307 23.02 3.89 18.00
N LEU A 308 23.26 3.97 19.30
CA LEU A 308 23.52 2.86 20.20
C LEU A 308 22.62 3.04 21.43
N ILE A 309 21.89 2.01 21.83
CA ILE A 309 21.02 2.02 23.01
C ILE A 309 21.64 1.11 24.06
N SER A 310 21.94 1.67 25.23
CA SER A 310 22.37 0.95 26.42
C SER A 310 21.29 0.91 27.50
N ASP A 311 21.56 0.17 28.56
CA ASP A 311 20.78 0.16 29.81
C ASP A 311 20.58 1.56 30.41
N LYS A 312 21.49 2.50 30.13
CA LYS A 312 21.51 3.83 30.76
C LYS A 312 21.29 4.98 29.77
N ASN A 313 21.72 4.83 28.53
CA ASN A 313 21.85 5.95 27.60
C ASN A 313 21.48 5.60 26.16
N LEU A 314 20.95 6.59 25.46
CA LEU A 314 20.96 6.67 24.01
C LEU A 314 22.24 7.41 23.58
N HIS A 315 23.12 6.70 22.90
CA HIS A 315 24.34 7.21 22.29
C HIS A 315 24.08 7.52 20.81
N ILE A 316 24.54 8.69 20.37
CA ILE A 316 24.40 9.17 18.99
C ILE A 316 25.79 9.58 18.49
N TYR A 317 26.31 8.85 17.52
CA TYR A 317 27.60 9.07 16.90
C TYR A 317 27.41 9.62 15.49
N THR A 318 27.65 10.93 15.28
CA THR A 318 27.68 11.56 13.95
C THR A 318 29.08 12.13 13.69
N GLY A 319 29.22 13.42 13.39
CA GLY A 319 30.50 14.13 13.45
C GLY A 319 31.04 14.36 14.87
N GLY A 320 30.27 13.94 15.89
CA GLY A 320 30.67 13.92 17.30
C GLY A 320 29.79 12.94 18.08
N HIS A 321 30.08 12.79 19.38
CA HIS A 321 29.34 11.91 20.28
C HIS A 321 28.35 12.71 21.13
N THR A 322 27.06 12.44 20.99
CA THR A 322 26.01 12.95 21.88
C THR A 322 25.48 11.80 22.74
N LYS A 323 25.40 12.01 24.04
CA LYS A 323 24.87 11.05 25.01
C LYS A 323 23.61 11.62 25.65
N VAL A 324 22.53 10.85 25.61
CA VAL A 324 21.22 11.20 26.20
C VAL A 324 20.89 10.14 27.24
N LYS A 325 20.70 10.53 28.49
CA LYS A 325 20.28 9.58 29.53
C LYS A 325 18.86 9.14 29.26
N ILE A 326 18.60 7.84 29.37
CA ILE A 326 17.25 7.28 29.18
C ILE A 326 16.25 7.92 30.16
N THR A 327 16.66 8.16 31.40
CA THR A 327 15.84 8.81 32.45
C THR A 327 15.48 10.27 32.15
N GLU A 328 16.18 10.94 31.24
CA GLU A 328 15.89 12.33 30.84
C GLU A 328 14.93 12.40 29.64
N ILE A 329 14.60 11.26 29.03
CA ILE A 329 13.65 11.17 27.92
C ILE A 329 12.23 11.28 28.47
N MET A 330 11.55 12.36 28.10
CA MET A 330 10.18 12.64 28.53
C MET A 330 9.16 11.89 27.66
N GLU A 331 9.31 12.01 26.34
CA GLU A 331 8.39 11.46 25.35
C GLU A 331 9.16 10.90 24.16
N MET A 332 8.64 9.81 23.59
CA MET A 332 9.18 9.16 22.40
C MET A 332 8.03 8.77 21.48
N SER A 333 8.12 9.15 20.21
CA SER A 333 7.09 8.82 19.22
C SER A 333 7.71 8.63 17.83
N CYS A 334 7.01 7.89 16.98
CA CYS A 334 7.32 7.81 15.56
C CYS A 334 6.37 8.70 14.75
N ASP A 335 6.81 9.21 13.60
CA ASP A 335 5.91 9.86 12.65
C ASP A 335 4.83 8.87 12.17
N ARG A 336 3.59 9.07 12.62
CA ARG A 336 2.44 8.20 12.31
C ARG A 336 2.16 8.07 10.82
N ILE A 337 2.57 9.05 10.00
CA ILE A 337 2.27 9.07 8.57
C ILE A 337 3.44 8.54 7.73
N ALA A 338 4.62 8.32 8.29
CA ALA A 338 5.77 7.93 7.48
C ALA A 338 6.80 7.04 8.16
N LEU A 339 6.58 6.63 9.42
CA LEU A 339 7.46 5.83 10.30
C LEU A 339 8.96 6.04 10.01
N GLY A 340 9.30 7.29 9.71
CA GLY A 340 10.53 7.63 9.01
C GLY A 340 11.43 8.49 9.85
N SER A 341 10.99 8.83 11.06
CA SER A 341 11.73 9.58 12.05
C SER A 341 11.16 9.29 13.43
N LEU A 342 12.05 8.92 14.33
CA LEU A 342 11.86 8.87 15.76
C LEU A 342 12.03 10.28 16.32
N PHE A 343 11.03 10.74 17.07
CA PHE A 343 11.03 11.99 17.81
C PHE A 343 11.24 11.71 19.29
N ILE A 344 12.27 12.32 19.88
CA ILE A 344 12.61 12.14 21.30
C ILE A 344 12.64 13.52 21.97
N THR A 345 11.71 13.74 22.89
CA THR A 345 11.66 14.94 23.72
C THR A 345 12.46 14.69 25.00
N VAL A 346 13.43 15.57 25.29
CA VAL A 346 14.35 15.44 26.42
C VAL A 346 14.15 16.63 27.37
N ARG A 347 14.14 16.39 28.68
CA ARG A 347 13.73 17.36 29.74
C ARG A 347 14.36 18.76 29.62
N ASN A 348 15.64 18.85 29.23
CA ASN A 348 16.39 20.11 29.16
C ASN A 348 16.69 20.57 27.72
N ARG A 349 15.91 20.11 26.75
CA ARG A 349 16.13 20.42 25.34
C ARG A 349 14.91 21.12 24.75
N LYS A 350 15.13 22.29 24.14
CA LYS A 350 14.04 23.10 23.55
C LYS A 350 13.39 22.45 22.33
N THR A 351 14.16 21.66 21.58
CA THR A 351 13.69 20.97 20.38
C THR A 351 13.87 19.46 20.52
N PRO A 352 12.89 18.66 20.08
CA PRO A 352 13.02 17.21 20.08
C PRO A 352 14.16 16.78 19.17
N LEU A 353 14.80 15.67 19.53
CA LEU A 353 15.71 14.97 18.63
C LEU A 353 14.88 14.27 17.56
N GLN A 354 15.24 14.48 16.30
CA GLN A 354 14.63 13.79 15.18
C GLN A 354 15.68 12.88 14.54
N ILE A 355 15.46 11.57 14.66
CA ILE A 355 16.40 10.53 14.28
C ILE A 355 15.73 9.61 13.25
N LYS A 356 16.36 9.42 12.11
CA LYS A 356 15.87 8.51 11.07
C LYS A 356 16.80 7.32 10.96
N CYS A 357 16.39 6.16 11.41
CA CYS A 357 17.16 4.91 11.30
C CYS A 357 16.45 3.91 10.39
N ASP A 358 17.16 2.83 10.06
CA ASP A 358 16.64 1.77 9.19
C ASP A 358 15.41 1.07 9.84
N ASP A 359 15.46 0.75 11.14
CA ASP A 359 14.33 0.17 11.89
C ASP A 359 13.80 1.09 12.98
N THR A 360 13.02 2.10 12.58
CA THR A 360 12.59 3.17 13.49
C THR A 360 11.67 2.67 14.62
N LEU A 361 10.75 1.73 14.34
CA LEU A 361 9.87 1.18 15.39
C LEU A 361 10.62 0.24 16.34
N ILE A 362 11.54 -0.57 15.83
CA ILE A 362 12.38 -1.42 16.67
C ILE A 362 13.22 -0.56 17.62
N ALA A 363 13.89 0.47 17.10
CA ALA A 363 14.64 1.42 17.92
C ALA A 363 13.76 2.11 18.99
N LEU A 364 12.53 2.48 18.64
CA LEU A 364 11.56 3.04 19.57
C LEU A 364 11.21 2.05 20.69
N GLU A 365 10.96 0.78 20.36
CA GLU A 365 10.65 -0.25 21.37
C GLU A 365 11.83 -0.54 22.30
N PHE A 366 13.06 -0.60 21.79
CA PHE A 366 14.25 -0.72 22.66
C PHE A 366 14.32 0.44 23.65
N LEU A 367 14.11 1.69 23.21
CA LEU A 367 14.12 2.84 24.11
C LEU A 367 12.99 2.79 25.14
N ARG A 368 11.77 2.42 24.72
CA ARG A 368 10.62 2.22 25.63
C ARG A 368 10.94 1.18 26.69
N LYS A 369 11.54 0.05 26.29
CA LYS A 369 11.95 -1.01 27.20
C LYS A 369 12.98 -0.53 28.21
N MET A 370 14.07 0.08 27.75
CA MET A 370 15.12 0.61 28.65
C MET A 370 14.56 1.66 29.61
N LYS A 371 13.65 2.52 29.14
CA LYS A 371 12.97 3.48 30.00
C LYS A 371 12.13 2.78 31.07
N SER A 372 11.33 1.79 30.69
CA SER A 372 10.51 1.02 31.63
C SER A 372 11.35 0.29 32.68
N TRP A 373 12.53 -0.22 32.31
CA TRP A 373 13.45 -0.87 33.24
C TRP A 373 14.16 0.12 34.16
N SER A 374 14.45 1.33 33.67
CA SER A 374 15.05 2.39 34.50
C SER A 374 14.09 3.01 35.53
N GLU A 375 12.78 2.82 35.34
CA GLU A 375 11.73 3.32 36.23
C GLU A 375 11.28 2.28 37.28
N ARG A 376 11.65 1.00 37.12
CA ARG A 376 11.48 -0.06 38.12
C ARG A 376 12.59 0.01 39.17
#